data_AF-A0A950RUC3-F1
#
_entry.id   AF-A0A950RUC3-F1
#
_cell.length_a   1.000
_cell.length_b   1.000
_cell.length_c   1.000
_cell.angle_alpha   90.00
_cell.angle_beta   90.00
_cell.angle_gamma   90.00
#
_symmetry.space_group_name_H-M   'P 1'
#
loop_
_entity.id
_entity.type
_entity.pdbx_description
1 polymer ?
#
loop_
_entity_poly.entity_id
_entity_poly.type
_entity_poly.pdbx_seq_one_letter_code
_entity_poly.pdbx_strand_id
1 'polypeptide(L)'
;MVKFTLNTLGAPGWTLEVTAHNARAYGYAGVDLRLIDGEVISVDSVRANLARIKELFPVDELPVATLATSVRLATREPHIRQTTLEEGNAWIDLAAELQVPVVRFFAARNPPEMDLESSIQ
;
A
#
# COMPACT_ATOMS: atom_id res chain seq x y z
N MET A 1 9.15 -6.99 -22.01
CA MET A 1 7.76 -7.49 -21.86
C MET A 1 7.14 -6.76 -20.68
N VAL A 2 5.90 -6.28 -20.80
CA VAL A 2 5.19 -5.59 -19.71
C VAL A 2 4.72 -6.62 -18.68
N LYS A 3 4.86 -6.32 -17.38
CA LYS A 3 4.38 -7.13 -16.25
C LYS A 3 3.15 -6.46 -15.64
N PHE A 4 2.19 -7.25 -15.16
CA PHE A 4 0.97 -6.77 -14.50
C PHE A 4 0.92 -7.27 -13.06
N THR A 5 0.37 -6.44 -12.16
CA THR A 5 0.09 -6.80 -10.76
C THR A 5 -1.41 -6.83 -10.51
N LEU A 6 -1.84 -7.70 -9.59
CA LEU A 6 -3.22 -7.74 -9.12
C LEU A 6 -3.38 -6.75 -7.97
N ASN A 7 -4.27 -5.77 -8.11
CA ASN A 7 -4.60 -4.86 -7.01
C ASN A 7 -5.71 -5.46 -6.13
N THR A 8 -5.46 -5.63 -4.83
CA THR A 8 -6.44 -6.29 -3.95
C THR A 8 -7.74 -5.50 -3.77
N LEU A 9 -7.75 -4.20 -4.09
CA LEU A 9 -8.99 -3.40 -4.17
C LEU A 9 -9.95 -3.87 -5.27
N GLY A 10 -9.42 -4.49 -6.34
CA GLY A 10 -10.24 -5.02 -7.43
C GLY A 10 -11.02 -6.29 -7.05
N ALA A 11 -10.70 -6.91 -5.92
CA ALA A 11 -11.35 -8.10 -5.41
C ALA A 11 -11.53 -8.01 -3.87
N PRO A 12 -12.38 -7.09 -3.38
CA PRO A 12 -12.41 -6.71 -1.97
C PRO A 12 -12.89 -7.83 -1.02
N GLY A 13 -13.56 -8.87 -1.53
CA GLY A 13 -13.99 -9.99 -0.70
C GLY A 13 -12.96 -11.11 -0.54
N TRP A 14 -11.76 -10.99 -1.13
CA TRP A 14 -10.76 -12.06 -1.10
C TRP A 14 -9.88 -11.98 0.13
N THR A 15 -9.57 -13.17 0.69
CA THR A 15 -8.51 -13.29 1.68
C THR A 15 -7.13 -13.22 1.03
N LEU A 16 -6.06 -13.12 1.81
CA LEU A 16 -4.69 -13.19 1.28
C LEU A 16 -4.42 -14.52 0.55
N GLU A 17 -4.95 -15.65 1.02
CA GLU A 17 -4.78 -16.96 0.38
C GLU A 17 -5.47 -17.01 -0.98
N VAL A 18 -6.73 -16.54 -1.04
CA VAL A 18 -7.49 -16.48 -2.29
C VAL A 18 -6.79 -15.54 -3.28
N THR A 19 -6.30 -14.41 -2.78
CA THR A 19 -5.51 -13.46 -3.57
C THR A 19 -4.25 -14.11 -4.15
N ALA A 20 -3.45 -14.78 -3.31
CA ALA A 20 -2.21 -15.43 -3.74
C ALA A 20 -2.45 -16.58 -4.72
N HIS A 21 -3.51 -17.36 -4.51
CA HIS A 21 -3.93 -18.42 -5.41
C HIS A 21 -4.35 -17.87 -6.78
N ASN A 22 -5.27 -16.90 -6.81
CA ASN A 22 -5.81 -16.36 -8.05
C ASN A 22 -4.77 -15.52 -8.81
N ALA A 23 -3.92 -14.76 -8.12
CA ALA A 23 -2.86 -13.99 -8.77
C ALA A 23 -1.90 -14.90 -9.57
N ARG A 24 -1.51 -16.06 -9.00
CA ARG A 24 -0.73 -17.09 -9.70
C ARG A 24 -1.53 -17.70 -10.86
N ALA A 25 -2.75 -18.15 -10.59
CA ALA A 25 -3.60 -18.81 -11.59
C ALA A 25 -3.86 -17.92 -12.81
N TYR A 26 -3.96 -16.61 -12.62
CA TYR A 26 -4.22 -15.65 -13.69
C TYR A 26 -2.96 -15.09 -14.34
N GLY A 27 -1.76 -15.49 -13.88
CA GLY A 27 -0.48 -15.09 -14.47
C GLY A 27 -0.03 -13.67 -14.12
N TYR A 28 -0.48 -13.11 -13.00
CA TYR A 28 0.06 -11.85 -12.50
C TYR A 28 1.49 -12.03 -11.98
N ALA A 29 2.31 -11.00 -12.15
CA ALA A 29 3.71 -11.00 -11.74
C ALA A 29 3.92 -10.52 -10.29
N GLY A 30 2.84 -10.22 -9.56
CA GLY A 30 2.86 -9.69 -8.20
C GLY A 30 1.52 -9.09 -7.80
N VAL A 31 1.47 -8.46 -6.63
CA VAL A 31 0.26 -7.82 -6.09
C VAL A 31 0.51 -6.39 -5.63
N ASP A 32 -0.49 -5.53 -5.83
CA ASP A 32 -0.57 -4.23 -5.17
C ASP A 32 -1.49 -4.38 -3.95
N LEU A 33 -0.90 -4.38 -2.76
CA LEU A 33 -1.61 -4.63 -1.51
C LEU A 33 -2.33 -3.34 -1.08
N ARG A 34 -3.66 -3.38 -1.11
CA ARG A 34 -4.55 -2.31 -0.62
C ARG A 34 -5.45 -2.78 0.52
N LEU A 35 -5.90 -4.01 0.42
CA LEU A 35 -6.75 -4.71 1.37
C LEU A 35 -6.06 -5.98 1.88
N ILE A 36 -6.26 -6.29 3.16
CA ILE A 36 -6.02 -7.60 3.77
C ILE A 36 -7.39 -8.10 4.24
N ASP A 37 -7.85 -9.22 3.69
CA ASP A 37 -9.12 -9.87 4.05
C ASP A 37 -10.33 -8.90 4.07
N GLY A 38 -10.37 -8.00 3.08
CA GLY A 38 -11.43 -7.00 2.89
C GLY A 38 -11.25 -5.68 3.64
N GLU A 39 -10.28 -5.59 4.54
CA GLU A 39 -10.00 -4.38 5.31
C GLU A 39 -8.85 -3.57 4.70
N VAL A 40 -8.98 -2.24 4.69
CA VAL A 40 -7.93 -1.34 4.20
C VAL A 40 -6.69 -1.44 5.09
N ILE A 41 -5.53 -1.57 4.45
CA ILE A 41 -4.28 -1.72 5.18
C ILE A 41 -3.92 -0.48 6.01
N SER A 42 -3.51 -0.74 7.25
CA SER A 42 -2.73 0.12 8.13
C SER A 42 -1.35 -0.50 8.41
N VAL A 43 -0.39 0.27 8.93
CA VAL A 43 0.92 -0.25 9.35
C VAL A 43 0.76 -1.44 10.30
N ASP A 44 -0.12 -1.31 11.30
CA ASP A 44 -0.38 -2.37 12.29
C ASP A 44 -0.98 -3.62 11.67
N SER A 45 -1.93 -3.46 10.73
CA SER A 45 -2.54 -4.61 10.06
C SER A 45 -1.53 -5.42 9.23
N VAL A 46 -0.60 -4.72 8.56
CA VAL A 46 0.44 -5.35 7.75
C VAL A 46 1.49 -6.01 8.66
N ARG A 47 1.88 -5.35 9.76
CA ARG A 47 2.77 -5.96 10.78
C ARG A 47 2.16 -7.21 11.40
N ALA A 48 0.87 -7.18 11.76
CA ALA A 48 0.15 -8.32 12.31
C ALA A 48 0.08 -9.51 11.34
N ASN A 49 0.15 -9.26 10.02
CA ASN A 49 0.09 -10.28 8.98
C ASN A 49 1.44 -10.54 8.30
N LEU A 50 2.57 -10.04 8.85
CA LEU A 50 3.87 -10.07 8.19
C LEU A 50 4.30 -11.47 7.74
N ALA A 51 4.18 -12.47 8.62
CA ALA A 51 4.53 -13.85 8.33
C ALA A 51 3.67 -14.43 7.19
N ARG A 52 2.35 -14.19 7.24
CA ARG A 52 1.39 -14.63 6.23
C ARG A 52 1.63 -13.96 4.88
N ILE A 53 2.00 -12.68 4.87
CA ILE A 53 2.38 -11.97 3.65
C ILE A 53 3.65 -12.57 3.05
N LYS A 54 4.70 -12.79 3.85
CA LYS A 54 5.97 -13.37 3.39
C LYS A 54 5.80 -14.78 2.84
N GLU A 55 4.94 -15.59 3.46
CA GLU A 55 4.64 -16.96 3.03
C GLU A 55 3.85 -16.99 1.71
N LEU A 56 2.80 -16.18 1.59
CA LEU A 56 1.89 -16.22 0.44
C LEU A 56 2.44 -15.48 -0.80
N PHE A 57 3.26 -14.45 -0.57
CA PHE A 57 3.80 -13.53 -1.58
C PHE A 57 5.34 -13.50 -1.55
N PRO A 58 6.02 -14.64 -1.79
CA PRO A 58 7.48 -14.68 -1.80
C PRO A 58 8.03 -13.78 -2.91
N VAL A 59 9.08 -13.02 -2.58
CA VAL A 59 9.63 -11.93 -3.42
C VAL A 59 10.05 -12.40 -4.81
N ASP A 60 10.53 -13.64 -4.93
CA ASP A 60 11.05 -14.20 -6.18
C ASP A 60 9.97 -14.79 -7.11
N GLU A 61 8.72 -14.90 -6.65
CA GLU A 61 7.64 -15.56 -7.40
C GLU A 61 6.41 -14.67 -7.59
N LEU A 62 5.86 -14.15 -6.49
CA LEU A 62 4.66 -13.31 -6.47
C LEU A 62 4.84 -12.18 -5.46
N PRO A 63 5.77 -11.23 -5.70
CA PRO A 63 6.06 -10.16 -4.76
C PRO A 63 4.86 -9.26 -4.51
N VAL A 64 4.78 -8.72 -3.29
CA VAL A 64 4.05 -7.47 -3.06
C VAL A 64 4.85 -6.35 -3.74
N ALA A 65 4.34 -5.82 -4.84
CA ALA A 65 5.00 -4.78 -5.62
C ALA A 65 4.73 -3.37 -5.06
N THR A 66 3.56 -3.18 -4.45
CA THR A 66 3.12 -1.87 -3.96
C THR A 66 2.39 -1.99 -2.62
N LEU A 67 2.73 -1.16 -1.64
CA LEU A 67 1.88 -0.86 -0.49
C LEU A 67 1.01 0.35 -0.83
N ALA A 68 -0.28 0.11 -1.08
CA ALA A 68 -1.23 1.12 -1.51
C ALA A 68 -1.89 1.83 -0.32
N THR A 69 -1.11 2.63 0.41
CA THR A 69 -1.51 3.29 1.68
C THR A 69 -2.68 4.27 1.54
N SER A 70 -3.29 4.66 2.67
CA SER A 70 -4.29 5.73 2.76
C SER A 70 -3.73 7.08 3.21
N VAL A 71 -2.40 7.19 3.36
CA VAL A 71 -1.72 8.40 3.81
C VAL A 71 -1.94 9.54 2.81
N ARG A 72 -2.30 10.72 3.33
CA ARG A 72 -2.59 11.94 2.54
C ARG A 72 -1.59 13.02 2.90
N LEU A 73 -0.69 13.36 1.97
CA LEU A 73 0.44 14.25 2.26
C LEU A 73 0.06 15.73 2.37
N ALA A 74 -0.92 16.21 1.61
CA ALA A 74 -1.28 17.63 1.66
C ALA A 74 -2.25 17.93 2.81
N THR A 75 -1.78 18.73 3.76
CA THR A 75 -2.54 19.28 4.89
C THR A 75 -1.90 20.58 5.36
N ARG A 76 -2.72 21.58 5.73
CA ARG A 76 -2.24 22.88 6.26
C ARG A 76 -1.96 22.84 7.76
N GLU A 77 -2.58 21.91 8.48
CA GLU A 77 -2.50 21.83 9.93
C GLU A 77 -1.15 21.22 10.34
N PRO A 78 -0.25 21.98 11.03
CA PRO A 78 1.10 21.51 11.31
C PRO A 78 1.17 20.20 12.09
N HIS A 79 0.25 20.01 13.04
CA HIS A 79 0.17 18.76 13.81
C HIS A 79 -0.27 17.58 12.93
N ILE A 80 -1.23 17.78 12.03
CA ILE A 80 -1.67 16.72 11.09
C ILE A 80 -0.54 16.39 10.12
N ARG A 81 0.22 17.39 9.67
CA ARG A 81 1.39 17.20 8.82
C ARG A 81 2.43 16.34 9.52
N GLN A 82 2.76 16.64 10.77
CA GLN A 82 3.71 15.86 11.56
C GLN A 82 3.29 14.39 11.66
N THR A 83 2.05 14.12 12.09
CA THR A 83 1.56 12.73 12.22
C THR A 83 1.51 12.00 10.88
N THR A 84 1.22 12.70 9.78
CA THR A 84 1.21 12.15 8.42
C THR A 84 2.62 11.73 7.98
N LEU A 85 3.63 12.55 8.27
CA LEU A 85 5.03 12.24 7.95
C LEU A 85 5.54 11.07 8.79
N GLU A 86 5.18 11.01 10.08
CA GLU A 86 5.49 9.88 10.95
C GLU A 86 4.87 8.58 10.43
N GLU A 87 3.60 8.60 10.04
CA GLU A 87 2.94 7.44 9.41
C GLU A 87 3.60 7.07 8.08
N GLY A 88 3.94 8.06 7.24
CA GLY A 88 4.62 7.84 5.97
C GLY A 88 5.99 7.17 6.13
N ASN A 89 6.78 7.61 7.12
CA ASN A 89 8.06 6.99 7.45
C ASN A 89 7.88 5.54 7.93
N ALA A 90 6.88 5.27 8.78
CA ALA A 90 6.58 3.91 9.24
C ALA A 90 6.21 2.97 8.07
N TRP A 91 5.52 3.48 7.04
CA TRP A 91 5.24 2.74 5.82
C TRP A 91 6.51 2.45 4.99
N ILE A 92 7.44 3.40 4.91
CA ILE A 92 8.72 3.23 4.20
C ILE A 92 9.57 2.16 4.90
N ASP A 93 9.67 2.20 6.22
CA ASP A 93 10.40 1.20 7.01
C ASP A 93 9.80 -0.20 6.82
N LEU A 94 8.48 -0.30 6.86
CA LEU A 94 7.78 -1.57 6.65
C LEU A 94 7.94 -2.09 5.21
N ALA A 95 7.94 -1.19 4.21
CA ALA A 95 8.22 -1.56 2.83
C ALA A 95 9.64 -2.11 2.68
N ALA A 96 10.63 -1.51 3.33
CA ALA A 96 12.00 -2.02 3.36
C ALA A 96 12.09 -3.41 4.00
N GLU A 97 11.39 -3.65 5.11
CA GLU A 97 11.32 -4.94 5.80
C GLU A 97 10.70 -6.06 4.93
N LEU A 98 9.72 -5.70 4.10
CA LEU A 98 9.02 -6.59 3.17
C LEU A 98 9.64 -6.62 1.77
N GLN A 99 10.68 -5.84 1.51
CA GLN A 99 11.30 -5.65 0.19
C GLN A 99 10.31 -5.18 -0.89
N VAL A 100 9.32 -4.36 -0.50
CA VAL A 100 8.35 -3.77 -1.41
C VAL A 100 8.94 -2.51 -2.06
N PRO A 101 9.06 -2.44 -3.39
CA PRO A 101 9.76 -1.34 -4.04
C PRO A 101 8.96 -0.02 -4.09
N VAL A 102 7.63 -0.07 -3.90
CA VAL A 102 6.76 1.10 -4.05
C VAL A 102 5.83 1.27 -2.85
N VAL A 103 5.82 2.48 -2.28
CA VAL A 103 4.80 2.95 -1.35
C VAL A 103 3.99 4.05 -2.04
N ARG A 104 2.67 3.85 -2.19
CA ARG A 104 1.79 4.83 -2.81
C ARG A 104 1.17 5.72 -1.75
N PHE A 105 1.33 7.03 -1.92
CA PHE A 105 0.69 8.07 -1.14
C PHE A 105 -0.44 8.76 -1.92
N PHE A 106 -1.36 9.42 -1.21
CA PHE A 106 -2.32 10.33 -1.82
C PHE A 106 -1.84 11.77 -1.67
N ALA A 107 -1.90 12.57 -2.73
CA ALA A 107 -1.58 14.00 -2.70
C ALA A 107 -2.61 14.85 -1.93
N ALA A 108 -3.65 14.24 -1.34
CA ALA A 108 -4.92 14.84 -0.94
C ALA A 108 -5.69 15.47 -2.10
N ARG A 109 -6.97 15.79 -1.86
CA ARG A 109 -7.76 16.65 -2.74
C ARG A 109 -7.48 18.05 -2.22
N ASN A 110 -6.83 18.92 -3.00
CA ASN A 110 -6.76 20.33 -2.61
C ASN A 110 -8.19 20.77 -2.31
N PRO A 111 -8.48 21.30 -1.11
CA PRO A 111 -9.67 22.13 -0.92
C PRO A 111 -9.70 23.15 -2.05
N PRO A 112 -10.87 23.54 -2.58
CA PRO A 112 -10.96 24.50 -3.68
C PRO A 112 -10.16 25.79 -3.44
N GLU A 113 -9.96 26.16 -2.17
CA GLU A 113 -9.15 27.29 -1.71
C GLU A 113 -7.65 27.00 -1.46
N MET A 114 -7.12 25.89 -1.96
CA MET A 114 -5.70 25.53 -1.85
C MET A 114 -5.03 25.51 -3.23
N ASP A 115 -4.22 26.53 -3.49
CA ASP A 115 -3.30 26.53 -4.63
C ASP A 115 -2.19 25.48 -4.44
N LEU A 116 -1.51 25.18 -5.55
CA LEU A 116 -0.46 24.16 -5.58
C LEU A 116 0.73 24.54 -4.68
N GLU A 117 1.13 25.82 -4.64
CA GLU A 117 2.27 26.27 -3.84
C GLU A 117 2.04 26.05 -2.34
N SER A 118 0.84 26.38 -1.85
CA SER A 118 0.42 26.18 -0.47
C SER A 118 0.27 24.71 -0.08
N SER A 119 0.18 23.81 -1.05
CA SER A 119 0.07 22.35 -0.83
C SER A 119 1.42 21.63 -0.79
N ILE A 120 2.50 22.28 -1.24
CA ILE A 120 3.86 21.72 -1.34
C ILE A 120 4.77 22.17 -0.18
N GLN A 121 4.41 23.24 0.55
CA GLN A 121 5.11 23.71 1.77
C GLN A 121 4.73 22.90 3.02
#